data_AF-A0A1G6VN88-F1
#
_entry.id   AF-A0A1G6VN88-F1
#
_cell.length_a   1.000
_cell.length_b   1.000
_cell.length_c   1.000
_cell.angle_alpha   90.00
_cell.angle_beta   90.00
_cell.angle_gamma   90.00
#
_symmetry.space_group_name_H-M   'P 1'
#
loop_
_entity.id
_entity.type
_entity.pdbx_description
1 polymer ?
#
loop_
_entity_poly.entity_id
_entity_poly.type
_entity_poly.pdbx_seq_one_letter_code
_entity_poly.pdbx_strand_id
1 'polypeptide(L)'
;MQTQAPVSAVNGAVVAPTVDEDCKVTGGRWYSYYDDTYVDSARAIDIDHMVPLAEAWDSGARDWDSARRESYANDLGADAPLIAVTAKANRSKSDQDPAEWMPPNASAACRYAYEWVSVKTRWDLTVDQDEADALRAIVADCPDAIVDIETP
;
A
#
# COMPACT_ATOMS: atom_id res chain seq x y z
N MET A 1 5.05 12.78 9.69
CA MET A 1 5.58 12.36 8.38
C MET A 1 4.38 12.18 7.47
N GLN A 2 4.40 12.74 6.26
CA GLN A 2 3.26 12.69 5.33
C GLN A 2 3.77 12.42 3.92
N THR A 3 2.95 11.76 3.10
CA THR A 3 3.20 11.51 1.67
C THR A 3 3.23 12.82 0.91
N GLN A 4 4.20 12.99 0.03
CA GLN A 4 4.28 14.11 -0.93
C GLN A 4 4.19 13.65 -2.39
N ALA A 5 4.08 12.33 -2.63
CA ALA A 5 3.97 11.76 -3.96
C ALA A 5 2.68 12.23 -4.68
N PRO A 6 2.75 12.63 -5.95
CA PRO A 6 1.56 13.02 -6.70
C PRO A 6 0.76 11.79 -7.11
N VAL A 7 -0.58 11.92 -7.15
CA VAL A 7 -1.52 10.87 -7.59
C VAL A 7 -1.30 10.39 -9.04
N SER A 8 -0.52 11.14 -9.82
CA SER A 8 -0.11 10.81 -11.19
C SER A 8 1.12 9.90 -11.26
N ALA A 9 1.90 9.77 -10.17
CA ALA A 9 3.13 9.00 -10.11
C ALA A 9 2.98 7.65 -9.38
N VAL A 10 1.77 7.34 -8.90
CA VAL A 10 1.49 6.13 -8.14
C VAL A 10 0.69 5.13 -8.98
N ASN A 11 0.87 3.84 -8.69
CA ASN A 11 0.16 2.76 -9.36
C ASN A 11 -1.37 2.92 -9.21
N GLY A 12 -2.12 2.58 -10.26
CA GLY A 12 -3.59 2.59 -10.26
C GLY A 12 -4.22 3.61 -11.22
N ALA A 13 -3.48 4.59 -11.74
CA ALA A 13 -3.97 5.46 -12.81
C ALA A 13 -4.02 4.68 -14.14
N VAL A 14 -5.24 4.46 -14.67
CA VAL A 14 -5.45 3.82 -15.99
C VAL A 14 -5.65 4.84 -17.11
N VAL A 15 -6.04 6.06 -16.74
CA VAL A 15 -5.96 7.25 -17.60
C VAL A 15 -5.24 8.32 -16.79
N ALA A 16 -4.14 8.83 -17.33
CA ALA A 16 -3.34 9.85 -16.65
C ALA A 16 -4.17 11.14 -16.45
N PRO A 17 -4.17 11.71 -15.23
CA PRO A 17 -4.74 13.04 -15.02
C PRO A 17 -3.81 14.12 -15.59
N THR A 18 -4.33 15.33 -15.74
CA THR A 18 -3.52 16.53 -15.99
C THR A 18 -3.44 17.40 -14.73
N VAL A 19 -2.35 18.14 -14.57
CA VAL A 19 -2.19 19.15 -13.53
C VAL A 19 -2.16 20.51 -14.22
N ASP A 20 -3.06 21.41 -13.84
CA ASP A 20 -3.10 22.77 -14.39
C ASP A 20 -2.14 23.73 -13.66
N GLU A 21 -2.13 24.99 -14.10
CA GLU A 21 -1.25 26.04 -13.56
C GLU A 21 -1.53 26.38 -12.08
N ASP A 22 -2.72 26.03 -11.58
CA ASP A 22 -3.13 26.20 -10.18
C ASP A 22 -2.83 24.93 -9.33
N CYS A 23 -2.01 24.02 -9.85
CA CYS A 23 -1.70 22.71 -9.25
C CYS A 23 -2.95 21.84 -9.02
N LYS A 24 -4.03 22.07 -9.78
CA LYS A 24 -5.25 21.29 -9.66
C LYS A 24 -5.19 20.09 -10.59
N VAL A 25 -5.44 18.93 -10.01
CA VAL A 25 -5.60 17.67 -10.76
C VAL A 25 -6.95 17.68 -11.47
N THR A 26 -6.96 17.51 -12.79
CA THR A 26 -8.18 17.42 -13.61
C THR A 26 -8.16 16.18 -14.51
N GLY A 27 -9.35 15.65 -14.82
CA GLY A 27 -9.47 14.39 -15.56
C GLY A 27 -8.87 13.20 -14.82
N GLY A 28 -8.50 12.18 -15.58
CA GLY A 28 -7.94 10.93 -15.09
C GLY A 28 -9.01 9.87 -14.78
N ARG A 29 -8.55 8.63 -14.71
CA ARG A 29 -9.34 7.47 -14.27
C ARG A 29 -8.41 6.55 -13.52
N TRP A 30 -8.84 6.11 -12.36
CA TRP A 30 -8.09 5.22 -11.48
C TRP A 30 -8.87 3.93 -11.28
N TYR A 31 -8.13 2.84 -11.16
CA TYR A 31 -8.64 1.54 -10.78
C TYR A 31 -8.09 1.18 -9.40
N SER A 32 -8.99 1.03 -8.44
CA SER A 32 -8.71 0.55 -7.09
C SER A 32 -8.89 -0.96 -7.06
N TYR A 33 -7.79 -1.69 -7.08
CA TYR A 33 -7.83 -3.16 -7.02
C TYR A 33 -8.29 -3.69 -5.66
N TYR A 34 -8.23 -2.85 -4.61
CA TYR A 34 -8.72 -3.22 -3.27
C TYR A 34 -10.21 -3.58 -3.26
N ASP A 35 -11.01 -2.91 -4.07
CA ASP A 35 -12.46 -3.02 -4.10
C ASP A 35 -13.02 -3.17 -5.52
N ASP A 36 -12.16 -3.52 -6.49
CA ASP A 36 -12.50 -3.73 -7.91
C ASP A 36 -13.33 -2.58 -8.50
N THR A 37 -12.90 -1.34 -8.24
CA THR A 37 -13.69 -0.15 -8.56
C THR A 37 -12.90 0.86 -9.39
N TYR A 38 -13.53 1.35 -10.46
CA TYR A 38 -13.03 2.48 -11.22
C TYR A 38 -13.63 3.79 -10.71
N VAL A 39 -12.81 4.83 -10.65
CA VAL A 39 -13.25 6.20 -10.32
C VAL A 39 -12.59 7.21 -11.25
N ASP A 40 -13.32 8.27 -11.60
CA ASP A 40 -12.87 9.31 -12.55
C ASP A 40 -12.63 10.66 -11.85
N SER A 41 -12.51 10.65 -10.52
CA SER A 41 -12.34 11.84 -9.70
C SER A 41 -11.15 11.66 -8.77
N ALA A 42 -10.19 12.58 -8.84
CA ALA A 42 -9.06 12.63 -7.91
C ALA A 42 -9.49 12.83 -6.45
N ARG A 43 -10.73 13.27 -6.18
CA ARG A 43 -11.28 13.36 -4.81
C ARG A 43 -11.82 12.04 -4.27
N ALA A 44 -12.02 11.05 -5.14
CA ALA A 44 -12.55 9.74 -4.78
C ALA A 44 -11.44 8.72 -4.47
N ILE A 45 -10.17 9.11 -4.65
CA ILE A 45 -9.01 8.29 -4.33
C ILE A 45 -8.20 8.92 -3.19
N ASP A 46 -7.51 8.08 -2.45
CA ASP A 46 -6.42 8.45 -1.56
C ASP A 46 -5.15 7.70 -2.03
N ILE A 47 -3.97 8.24 -1.74
CA ILE A 47 -2.71 7.49 -1.87
C ILE A 47 -2.54 6.71 -0.57
N ASP A 48 -2.58 5.38 -0.68
CA ASP A 48 -2.30 4.48 0.43
C ASP A 48 -0.81 4.13 0.47
N HIS A 49 -0.27 4.00 1.68
CA HIS A 49 0.99 3.30 1.90
C HIS A 49 0.66 1.83 2.07
N MET A 50 1.29 0.97 1.26
CA MET A 50 1.03 -0.47 1.30
C MET A 50 1.08 -0.98 2.74
N VAL A 51 2.18 -0.68 3.44
CA VAL A 51 2.30 -0.78 4.90
C VAL A 51 2.06 0.62 5.50
N PRO A 52 0.98 0.86 6.27
CA PRO A 52 0.68 2.17 6.84
C PRO A 52 1.82 2.77 7.65
N LEU A 53 1.89 4.11 7.73
CA LEU A 53 2.97 4.77 8.47
C LEU A 53 3.01 4.42 9.97
N ALA A 54 1.85 4.22 10.59
CA ALA A 54 1.76 3.81 12.00
C ALA A 54 2.20 2.35 12.17
N GLU A 55 1.75 1.47 11.30
CA GLU A 55 2.20 0.07 11.28
C GLU A 55 3.72 -0.06 11.06
N ALA A 56 4.28 0.72 10.13
CA ALA A 56 5.72 0.77 9.93
C ALA A 56 6.47 1.25 11.19
N TRP A 57 5.90 2.20 11.93
CA TRP A 57 6.46 2.72 13.18
C TRP A 57 6.58 1.61 14.24
N ASP A 58 5.51 0.84 14.41
CA ASP A 58 5.47 -0.27 15.36
C ASP A 58 6.37 -1.43 14.93
N SER A 59 6.51 -1.62 13.61
CA SER A 59 7.41 -2.57 12.96
C SER A 59 8.90 -2.15 12.91
N GLY A 60 9.32 -1.16 13.70
CA GLY A 60 10.72 -0.79 13.88
C GLY A 60 11.14 0.54 13.22
N ALA A 61 10.29 1.19 12.41
CA ALA A 61 10.62 2.50 11.85
C ALA A 61 10.74 3.61 12.90
N ARG A 62 10.24 3.38 14.13
CA ARG A 62 10.44 4.28 15.27
C ARG A 62 11.92 4.53 15.60
N ASP A 63 12.79 3.55 15.32
CA ASP A 63 14.22 3.62 15.60
C ASP A 63 15.01 4.26 14.45
N TRP A 64 14.35 4.57 13.33
CA TRP A 64 14.97 5.25 12.20
C TRP A 64 15.14 6.76 12.44
N ASP A 65 16.20 7.30 11.85
CA ASP A 65 16.32 8.75 11.71
C ASP A 65 15.17 9.32 10.85
N SER A 66 15.04 10.66 10.89
CA SER A 66 13.97 11.34 10.15
C SER A 66 14.11 11.22 8.64
N ALA A 67 15.34 11.10 8.11
CA ALA A 67 15.60 11.06 6.68
C ALA A 67 15.20 9.70 6.07
N ARG A 68 15.48 8.59 6.76
CA ARG A 68 15.04 7.25 6.35
C ARG A 68 13.52 7.13 6.42
N ARG A 69 12.91 7.69 7.48
CA ARG A 69 11.46 7.84 7.60
C ARG A 69 10.88 8.61 6.41
N GLU A 70 11.39 9.80 6.11
CA GLU A 70 10.92 10.58 4.96
C GLU A 70 11.08 9.83 3.63
N SER A 71 12.17 9.07 3.48
CA SER A 71 12.40 8.22 2.31
C SER A 71 11.33 7.12 2.18
N TYR A 72 10.94 6.49 3.29
CA TYR A 72 9.85 5.50 3.31
C TYR A 72 8.50 6.11 2.91
N ALA A 73 8.16 7.28 3.45
CA ALA A 73 6.87 7.94 3.13
C ALA A 73 6.71 8.30 1.66
N ASN A 74 7.82 8.38 0.91
CA ASN A 74 7.87 8.85 -0.47
C ASN A 74 8.55 7.82 -1.38
N ASP A 75 8.61 6.54 -0.99
CA ASP A 75 9.23 5.51 -1.81
C ASP A 75 8.43 5.33 -3.10
N LEU A 76 9.09 5.55 -4.23
CA LEU A 76 8.61 5.26 -5.58
C LEU A 76 9.56 4.28 -6.31
N GLY A 77 10.56 3.75 -5.59
CA GLY A 77 11.64 2.94 -6.16
C GLY A 77 11.41 1.43 -6.12
N ALA A 78 10.19 0.99 -5.82
CA ALA A 78 9.72 -0.39 -5.87
C ALA A 78 8.31 -0.46 -6.42
N ASP A 79 7.88 -1.66 -6.78
CA ASP A 79 6.48 -1.89 -7.16
C ASP A 79 5.58 -1.75 -5.93
N ALA A 80 4.66 -0.77 -6.01
CA ALA A 80 3.53 -0.57 -5.11
C ALA A 80 3.75 -0.19 -3.61
N PRO A 81 4.85 0.46 -3.16
CA PRO A 81 4.88 1.03 -1.80
C PRO A 81 3.84 2.14 -1.60
N LEU A 82 3.50 2.85 -2.68
CA LEU A 82 2.43 3.84 -2.75
C LEU A 82 1.44 3.47 -3.85
N ILE A 83 0.15 3.43 -3.52
CA ILE A 83 -0.91 3.00 -4.44
C ILE A 83 -2.14 3.90 -4.38
N ALA A 84 -2.70 4.26 -5.54
CA ALA A 84 -3.97 4.96 -5.62
C ALA A 84 -5.12 3.96 -5.50
N VAL A 85 -5.90 4.07 -4.43
CA VAL A 85 -7.08 3.25 -4.17
C VAL A 85 -8.26 4.14 -3.83
N THR A 86 -9.48 3.60 -3.79
CA THR A 86 -10.63 4.42 -3.36
C THR A 86 -10.40 4.93 -1.94
N ALA A 87 -10.80 6.19 -1.69
CA ALA A 87 -10.72 6.78 -0.36
C ALA A 87 -11.50 5.96 0.68
N LYS A 88 -12.58 5.28 0.26
CA LYS A 88 -13.35 4.38 1.12
C LYS A 88 -12.52 3.17 1.56
N ALA A 89 -11.86 2.47 0.63
CA ALA A 89 -11.07 1.29 0.95
C ALA A 89 -9.88 1.68 1.84
N ASN A 90 -9.16 2.76 1.48
CA ASN A 90 -8.03 3.24 2.27
C ASN A 90 -8.42 3.59 3.72
N ARG A 91 -9.53 4.31 3.91
CA ARG A 91 -9.99 4.68 5.26
C ARG A 91 -10.53 3.49 6.06
N SER A 92 -10.99 2.44 5.38
CA SER A 92 -11.35 1.19 6.03
C SER A 92 -10.12 0.41 6.52
N LYS A 93 -9.01 0.49 5.77
CA LYS A 93 -7.73 -0.09 6.14
C LYS A 93 -7.10 0.65 7.31
N SER A 94 -7.06 1.99 7.27
CA SER A 94 -6.41 2.79 8.32
C SER A 94 -4.95 2.35 8.50
N ASP A 95 -4.58 1.96 9.71
CA ASP A 95 -3.29 1.47 10.18
C ASP A 95 -3.27 -0.05 10.43
N GLN A 96 -4.34 -0.75 10.07
CA GLN A 96 -4.48 -2.19 10.26
C GLN A 96 -3.52 -2.98 9.36
N ASP A 97 -3.02 -4.07 9.92
CA ASP A 97 -2.19 -5.06 9.25
C ASP A 97 -3.05 -6.14 8.53
N PRO A 98 -2.45 -7.11 7.82
CA PRO A 98 -3.16 -8.23 7.20
C PRO A 98 -3.95 -9.13 8.15
N ALA A 99 -3.68 -9.13 9.47
CA ALA A 99 -4.45 -9.89 10.44
C ALA A 99 -5.79 -9.20 10.77
N GLU A 100 -5.81 -7.87 10.72
CA GLU A 100 -6.99 -7.06 11.03
C GLU A 100 -7.79 -6.65 9.78
N TRP A 101 -7.11 -6.39 8.65
CA TRP A 101 -7.73 -5.91 7.44
C TRP A 101 -7.18 -6.57 6.17
N MET A 102 -8.10 -6.96 5.29
CA MET A 102 -7.80 -7.41 3.94
C MET A 102 -8.68 -6.70 2.91
N PRO A 103 -8.20 -6.52 1.66
CA PRO A 103 -9.00 -5.95 0.60
C PRO A 103 -10.36 -6.64 0.44
N PRO A 104 -11.47 -5.88 0.33
CA PRO A 104 -12.79 -6.45 0.09
C PRO A 104 -12.88 -7.28 -1.20
N ASN A 105 -12.07 -6.95 -2.21
CA ASN A 105 -11.90 -7.79 -3.39
C ASN A 105 -11.01 -8.99 -3.07
N ALA A 106 -11.61 -10.15 -2.84
CA ALA A 106 -10.89 -11.39 -2.53
C ALA A 106 -9.87 -11.80 -3.61
N SER A 107 -10.08 -11.44 -4.88
CA SER A 107 -9.11 -11.73 -5.95
C SER A 107 -7.80 -10.96 -5.81
N ALA A 108 -7.78 -9.89 -4.99
CA ALA A 108 -6.59 -9.10 -4.70
C ALA A 108 -5.72 -9.69 -3.57
N ALA A 109 -6.20 -10.69 -2.82
CA ALA A 109 -5.54 -11.17 -1.60
C ALA A 109 -4.07 -11.56 -1.82
N CYS A 110 -3.77 -12.33 -2.86
CA CYS A 110 -2.41 -12.76 -3.17
C CYS A 110 -1.50 -11.61 -3.56
N ARG A 111 -2.01 -10.69 -4.38
CA ARG A 111 -1.27 -9.49 -4.77
C ARG A 111 -0.96 -8.63 -3.53
N TYR A 112 -1.97 -8.42 -2.69
CA TYR A 112 -1.85 -7.63 -1.45
C TYR A 112 -0.79 -8.22 -0.51
N ALA A 113 -0.85 -9.53 -0.23
CA ALA A 113 0.13 -10.20 0.62
C ALA A 113 1.55 -10.11 0.04
N TYR A 114 1.70 -10.30 -1.28
CA TYR A 114 3.00 -10.16 -1.95
C TYR A 114 3.57 -8.74 -1.85
N GLU A 115 2.76 -7.71 -2.16
CA GLU A 115 3.18 -6.31 -2.08
C GLU A 115 3.51 -5.91 -0.63
N TRP A 116 2.72 -6.38 0.33
CA TRP A 116 2.94 -6.17 1.76
C TRP A 116 4.29 -6.73 2.23
N VAL A 117 4.55 -8.03 1.96
CA VAL A 117 5.82 -8.69 2.30
C VAL A 117 6.99 -7.99 1.57
N SER A 118 6.82 -7.66 0.30
CA SER A 118 7.86 -6.97 -0.48
C SER A 118 8.26 -5.63 0.13
N VAL A 119 7.30 -4.85 0.63
CA VAL A 119 7.57 -3.57 1.31
C VAL A 119 8.24 -3.78 2.67
N LYS A 120 7.74 -4.72 3.50
CA LYS A 120 8.36 -5.05 4.79
C LYS A 120 9.82 -5.49 4.59
N THR A 121 10.09 -6.39 3.65
CA THR A 121 11.44 -6.87 3.32
C THR A 121 12.35 -5.76 2.82
N ARG A 122 11.88 -4.94 1.87
CA ARG A 122 12.70 -3.84 1.29
C ARG A 122 13.16 -2.86 2.36
N TRP A 123 12.31 -2.57 3.34
CA TRP A 123 12.56 -1.56 4.35
C TRP A 123 13.10 -2.11 5.67
N ASP A 124 13.28 -3.43 5.76
CA ASP A 124 13.75 -4.13 6.97
C ASP A 124 12.81 -3.84 8.17
N LEU A 125 11.51 -3.99 7.90
CA LEU A 125 10.44 -3.90 8.90
C LEU A 125 10.11 -5.30 9.43
N THR A 126 9.85 -5.39 10.73
CA THR A 126 9.45 -6.65 11.35
C THR A 126 8.00 -6.98 11.06
N VAL A 127 7.66 -8.26 11.25
CA VAL A 127 6.30 -8.80 11.19
C VAL A 127 6.02 -9.45 12.54
N ASP A 128 4.90 -9.13 13.18
CA ASP A 128 4.52 -9.80 14.42
C ASP A 128 3.89 -11.17 14.17
N GLN A 129 3.56 -11.90 15.24
CA GLN A 129 3.09 -13.28 15.11
C GLN A 129 1.71 -13.38 14.45
N ASP A 130 0.78 -12.48 14.79
CA ASP A 130 -0.58 -12.52 14.26
C ASP A 130 -0.57 -12.12 12.77
N GLU A 131 0.22 -11.09 12.44
CA GLU A 131 0.51 -10.66 11.07
C GLU A 131 1.11 -11.80 10.23
N ALA A 132 2.12 -12.50 10.77
CA ALA A 132 2.80 -13.60 10.09
C ALA A 132 1.85 -14.77 9.82
N ASP A 133 1.00 -15.12 10.79
CA ASP A 133 0.05 -16.22 10.65
C ASP A 133 -1.05 -15.90 9.63
N ALA A 134 -1.54 -14.66 9.60
CA ALA A 134 -2.45 -14.19 8.57
C ALA A 134 -1.81 -14.23 7.18
N LEU A 135 -0.59 -13.72 7.02
CA LEU A 135 0.13 -13.76 5.75
C LEU A 135 0.35 -15.20 5.26
N ARG A 136 0.77 -16.11 6.15
CA ARG A 136 0.94 -17.55 5.83
C ARG A 136 -0.36 -18.18 5.36
N ALA A 137 -1.47 -17.88 6.02
CA ALA A 137 -2.79 -18.39 5.63
C ALA A 137 -3.18 -17.88 4.23
N ILE A 138 -2.94 -16.60 3.94
CA ILE A 138 -3.26 -16.01 2.62
C ILE A 138 -2.42 -16.65 1.52
N VAL A 139 -1.10 -16.74 1.70
CA VAL A 139 -0.20 -17.25 0.65
C VAL A 139 -0.39 -18.74 0.38
N ALA A 140 -0.90 -19.52 1.34
CA ALA A 140 -1.21 -20.93 1.15
C ALA A 140 -2.26 -21.17 0.05
N ASP A 141 -3.15 -20.20 -0.18
CA ASP A 141 -4.19 -20.24 -1.21
C ASP A 141 -3.77 -19.56 -2.52
N CYS A 142 -2.53 -19.07 -2.61
CA CYS A 142 -2.04 -18.35 -3.78
C CYS A 142 -1.43 -19.29 -4.84
N PRO A 143 -1.79 -19.12 -6.12
CA PRO A 143 -1.14 -19.85 -7.20
C PRO A 143 0.34 -19.43 -7.26
N ASP A 144 1.25 -20.41 -7.13
CA ASP A 144 2.72 -20.29 -7.18
C ASP A 144 3.45 -19.80 -5.90
N ALA A 145 2.97 -20.12 -4.69
CA ALA A 145 3.68 -19.78 -3.45
C ALA A 145 4.99 -20.57 -3.24
N ILE A 146 6.13 -19.95 -3.56
CA ILE A 146 7.35 -20.08 -2.74
C ILE A 146 7.68 -18.69 -2.21
N VAL A 147 7.27 -18.43 -0.97
CA VAL A 147 7.66 -17.25 -0.20
C VAL A 147 8.23 -17.78 1.12
N ASP A 148 9.55 -17.73 1.28
CA ASP A 148 10.21 -18.01 2.55
C ASP A 148 9.98 -16.79 3.48
N ILE A 149 8.93 -16.86 4.29
CA ILE A 149 8.68 -15.90 5.37
C ILE A 149 9.55 -16.32 6.56
N GLU A 150 10.79 -15.83 6.60
CA GLU A 150 11.65 -16.02 7.77
C GLU A 150 11.20 -15.08 8.91
N THR A 151 10.92 -15.68 10.07
CA THR A 151 10.73 -14.96 11.34
C THR A 151 12.09 -14.92 12.05
N PRO A 152 12.49 -13.79 12.68
CA PRO A 152 13.72 -13.72 13.48
C PRO A 152 13.77 -14.70 14.65
#